data_AF-A0A1Y1KLV3-F1
#
_entry.id   AF-A0A1Y1KLV3-F1
#
_cell.length_a   1.000
_cell.length_b   1.000
_cell.length_c   1.000
_cell.angle_alpha   90.00
_cell.angle_beta   90.00
_cell.angle_gamma   90.00
#
_symmetry.space_group_name_H-M   'P 1'
#
loop_
_entity.id
_entity.type
_entity.pdbx_description
1 polymer ?
#
loop_
_entity_poly.entity_id
_entity_poly.type
_entity_poly.pdbx_seq_one_letter_code
_entity_poly.pdbx_strand_id
1 'polypeptide(L)'
;LGPLTSVPGTVREILTLNRDIIAFVNGTDTPSNREATEKDNPRWQDYLNLHNVTVENRTIASIERLKNGSDLNADPSLPSYPEYDFFRVHFTDGGSVTRAAFLTSFKHEQYSKVGEEAGVVLYGEKLGVDPTKGLVTNVPGIYAIGDCNSDNSTNVPHALYSGKRTAVFLHVQLERETANAELAGLNQTLHTRSLHEEVRSLWDHMNGGKDDLLYAGPFEQ
;
A
#
# COMPACT_ATOMS: atom_id res chain seq x y z
N LEU A 1 -1.74 -19.15 15.29
CA LEU A 1 -2.89 -19.62 14.50
C LEU A 1 -2.67 -19.15 13.07
N GLY A 2 -2.54 -20.08 12.14
CA GLY A 2 -2.22 -19.76 10.74
C GLY A 2 -1.87 -21.01 9.95
N PRO A 3 -1.57 -20.90 8.65
CA PRO A 3 -1.18 -22.05 7.86
C PRO A 3 0.17 -22.63 8.33
N LEU A 4 0.38 -23.94 8.17
CA LEU A 4 1.62 -24.63 8.56
C LEU A 4 2.87 -23.91 8.03
N THR A 5 2.82 -23.42 6.79
CA THR A 5 3.94 -22.72 6.13
C THR A 5 4.40 -21.46 6.85
N SER A 6 3.54 -20.83 7.65
CA SER A 6 3.89 -19.64 8.46
C SER A 6 4.51 -19.98 9.82
N VAL A 7 4.24 -21.18 10.35
CA VAL A 7 4.56 -21.55 11.74
C VAL A 7 6.02 -21.31 12.12
N PRO A 8 7.04 -21.72 11.32
CA PRO A 8 8.44 -21.55 11.74
C PRO A 8 8.83 -20.08 11.93
N GLY A 9 8.31 -19.18 11.07
CA GLY A 9 8.53 -17.74 11.20
C GLY A 9 7.86 -17.19 12.46
N THR A 10 6.55 -17.44 12.62
CA THR A 10 5.75 -16.98 13.77
C THR A 10 6.33 -17.46 15.11
N VAL A 11 6.84 -18.70 15.16
CA VAL A 11 7.45 -19.26 16.36
C VAL A 11 8.76 -18.53 16.71
N ARG A 12 9.61 -18.21 15.71
CA ARG A 12 10.84 -17.43 15.94
C ARG A 12 10.56 -16.04 16.51
N GLU A 13 9.47 -15.41 16.06
CA GLU A 13 9.08 -14.07 16.53
C GLU A 13 8.70 -14.07 18.02
N ILE A 14 7.96 -15.09 18.48
CA ILE A 14 7.41 -15.11 19.84
C ILE A 14 8.28 -15.84 20.88
N LEU A 15 9.22 -16.69 20.45
CA LEU A 15 10.00 -17.56 21.34
C LEU A 15 10.80 -16.83 22.43
N THR A 16 11.16 -15.57 22.20
CA THR A 16 11.86 -14.76 23.21
C THR A 16 10.94 -14.32 24.35
N LEU A 17 9.63 -14.25 24.09
CA LEU A 17 8.61 -13.77 25.02
C LEU A 17 7.82 -14.93 25.67
N ASN A 18 7.48 -15.97 24.90
CA ASN A 18 6.69 -17.10 25.37
C ASN A 18 7.34 -18.43 24.98
N ARG A 19 7.26 -19.42 25.87
CA ARG A 19 7.83 -20.77 25.67
C ARG A 19 6.79 -21.89 25.60
N ASP A 20 5.60 -21.70 26.19
CA ASP A 20 4.46 -22.59 26.00
C ASP A 20 3.74 -22.19 24.71
N ILE A 21 4.00 -22.92 23.62
CA ILE A 21 3.50 -22.59 22.28
C ILE A 21 2.81 -23.81 21.67
N ILE A 22 1.59 -23.61 21.18
CA ILE A 22 0.92 -24.51 20.24
C ILE A 22 0.66 -23.79 18.92
N ALA A 23 1.08 -24.43 17.83
CA ALA A 23 0.80 -24.00 16.48
C ALA A 23 -0.52 -24.62 16.00
N PHE A 24 -1.62 -23.87 16.11
CA PHE A 24 -2.89 -24.26 15.50
C PHE A 24 -2.87 -23.99 14.00
N VAL A 25 -2.94 -25.07 13.20
CA VAL A 25 -2.78 -25.03 11.74
C VAL A 25 -4.02 -25.44 10.95
N ASN A 26 -5.12 -25.79 11.63
CA ASN A 26 -6.47 -25.87 11.06
C ASN A 26 -6.57 -26.67 9.73
N GLY A 27 -6.04 -27.90 9.73
CA GLY A 27 -6.07 -28.79 8.56
C GLY A 27 -4.99 -28.53 7.51
N THR A 28 -4.15 -27.50 7.67
CA THR A 28 -3.11 -27.17 6.70
C THR A 28 -1.83 -27.99 6.84
N ASP A 29 -1.72 -28.87 7.84
CA ASP A 29 -0.65 -29.85 7.91
C ASP A 29 -0.88 -31.00 6.91
N THR A 30 -0.48 -30.76 5.67
CA THR A 30 -0.56 -31.70 4.55
C THR A 30 0.84 -32.01 4.01
N PRO A 31 1.07 -33.13 3.30
CA PRO A 31 2.39 -33.45 2.72
C PRO A 31 2.95 -32.31 1.85
N SER A 32 2.11 -31.72 0.99
CA SER A 32 2.50 -30.60 0.13
C SER A 32 2.91 -29.37 0.93
N ASN A 33 2.18 -29.01 1.99
CA ASN A 33 2.55 -27.88 2.84
C ASN A 33 3.79 -28.17 3.68
N ARG A 34 4.02 -29.42 4.12
CA ARG A 34 5.26 -29.81 4.80
C ARG A 34 6.47 -29.65 3.89
N GLU A 35 6.36 -30.08 2.63
CA GLU A 35 7.42 -29.91 1.63
C GLU A 35 7.69 -28.43 1.34
N ALA A 36 6.65 -27.61 1.16
CA ALA A 36 6.80 -26.18 0.97
C ALA A 36 7.47 -25.52 2.20
N THR A 37 7.05 -25.91 3.40
CA THR A 37 7.64 -25.40 4.65
C THR A 37 9.11 -25.80 4.77
N GLU A 38 9.48 -27.03 4.41
CA GLU A 38 10.87 -27.50 4.45
C GLU A 38 11.76 -26.77 3.43
N LYS A 39 11.22 -26.47 2.25
CA LYS A 39 11.94 -25.69 1.24
C LYS A 39 12.28 -24.28 1.73
N ASP A 40 11.31 -23.59 2.33
CA ASP A 40 11.46 -22.21 2.77
C ASP A 40 12.15 -22.12 4.14
N ASN A 41 11.99 -23.14 4.97
CA ASN A 41 12.53 -23.24 6.33
C ASN A 41 13.12 -24.65 6.56
N PRO A 42 14.33 -24.93 6.06
CA PRO A 42 14.96 -26.23 6.26
C PRO A 42 15.06 -26.61 7.73
N ARG A 43 14.80 -27.88 8.04
CA ARG A 43 14.80 -28.44 9.41
C ARG A 43 13.81 -27.77 10.35
N TRP A 44 12.70 -27.23 9.86
CA TRP A 44 11.70 -26.59 10.72
C TRP A 44 11.15 -27.55 11.78
N GLN A 45 11.02 -28.84 11.46
CA GLN A 45 10.53 -29.84 12.41
C GLN A 45 11.49 -30.02 13.58
N ASP A 46 12.79 -30.13 13.31
CA ASP A 46 13.84 -30.19 14.34
C ASP A 46 13.78 -28.94 15.23
N TYR A 47 13.56 -27.77 14.62
CA TYR A 47 13.47 -26.50 15.33
C TYR A 47 12.24 -26.43 16.25
N LEU A 48 11.07 -26.86 15.77
CA LEU A 48 9.87 -26.92 16.60
C LEU A 48 10.03 -27.92 17.75
N ASN A 49 10.61 -29.09 17.46
CA ASN A 49 10.89 -30.13 18.47
C ASN A 49 11.88 -29.64 19.53
N LEU A 50 12.96 -28.95 19.13
CA LEU A 50 13.94 -28.36 20.04
C LEU A 50 13.29 -27.40 21.05
N HIS A 51 12.21 -26.73 20.64
CA HIS A 51 11.47 -25.77 21.46
C HIS A 51 10.16 -26.32 22.03
N ASN A 52 9.92 -27.63 21.96
CA ASN A 52 8.71 -28.30 22.43
C ASN A 52 7.41 -27.69 21.88
N VAL A 53 7.44 -27.18 20.64
CA VAL A 53 6.27 -26.61 19.99
C VAL A 53 5.42 -27.73 19.41
N THR A 54 4.16 -27.82 19.85
CA THR A 54 3.21 -28.80 19.32
C THR A 54 2.48 -28.21 18.12
N VAL A 55 2.38 -28.98 17.03
CA VAL A 55 1.51 -28.66 15.88
C VAL A 55 0.16 -29.32 16.08
N GLU A 56 -0.89 -28.51 16.17
CA GLU A 56 -2.27 -28.94 16.32
C GLU A 56 -3.01 -28.73 14.99
N ASN A 57 -3.23 -29.82 14.27
CA ASN A 57 -3.82 -29.79 12.93
C ASN A 57 -5.34 -29.93 12.90
N ARG A 58 -5.99 -30.23 14.03
CA ARG A 58 -7.46 -30.33 14.06
C ARG A 58 -8.10 -29.00 13.66
N THR A 59 -9.25 -29.10 12.99
CA THR A 59 -10.01 -27.92 12.58
C THR A 59 -10.64 -27.27 13.81
N ILE A 60 -10.44 -25.97 13.97
CA ILE A 60 -11.02 -25.18 15.05
C ILE A 60 -12.49 -24.93 14.71
N ALA A 61 -13.38 -25.30 15.64
CA ALA A 61 -14.81 -25.01 15.55
C ALA A 61 -15.14 -23.62 16.10
N SER A 62 -14.56 -23.26 17.24
CA SER A 62 -14.75 -21.94 17.86
C SER A 62 -13.66 -21.61 18.86
N ILE A 63 -13.51 -20.31 19.17
CA ILE A 63 -12.67 -19.82 20.25
C ILE A 63 -13.57 -19.04 21.21
N GLU A 64 -13.62 -19.49 22.46
CA GLU A 64 -14.43 -18.92 23.53
C GLU A 64 -13.51 -18.17 24.51
N ARG A 65 -13.77 -16.88 24.74
CA ARG A 65 -13.07 -16.12 25.79
C ARG A 65 -13.69 -16.43 27.14
N LEU A 66 -12.97 -17.16 27.99
CA LEU A 66 -13.39 -17.59 29.32
C LEU A 66 -13.17 -16.51 30.39
N LYS A 67 -12.13 -15.70 30.22
CA LYS A 67 -11.80 -14.59 31.14
C LYS A 67 -11.33 -13.40 30.33
N ASN A 68 -11.84 -12.22 30.69
CA ASN A 68 -11.35 -10.94 30.19
C ASN A 68 -10.18 -10.46 31.08
N GLY A 69 -9.04 -10.20 30.46
CA GLY A 69 -7.82 -9.71 31.10
C GLY A 69 -7.80 -8.21 31.43
N SER A 70 -8.76 -7.43 30.95
CA SER A 70 -8.78 -5.96 31.14
C SER A 70 -8.99 -5.57 32.60
N ASP A 71 -8.13 -4.67 33.11
CA ASP A 71 -8.28 -4.02 34.42
C ASP A 71 -8.76 -2.57 34.22
N LEU A 72 -9.95 -2.26 34.73
CA LEU A 72 -10.53 -0.91 34.66
C LEU A 72 -9.76 0.12 35.52
N ASN A 73 -8.91 -0.34 36.43
CA ASN A 73 -8.04 0.49 37.26
C ASN A 73 -6.61 0.56 36.76
N ALA A 74 -6.31 0.00 35.58
CA ALA A 74 -4.99 0.08 34.99
C ALA A 74 -4.58 1.54 34.76
N ASP A 75 -3.34 1.88 35.12
CA ASP A 75 -2.78 3.21 34.87
C ASP A 75 -2.35 3.32 33.40
N PRO A 76 -3.02 4.15 32.58
CA PRO A 76 -2.71 4.28 31.15
C PRO A 76 -1.35 4.94 30.88
N SER A 77 -0.67 5.48 31.91
CA SER A 77 0.67 6.05 31.78
C SER A 77 1.80 5.02 31.88
N LEU A 78 1.51 3.78 32.32
CA LEU A 78 2.50 2.72 32.42
C LEU A 78 2.57 1.91 31.11
N PRO A 79 3.78 1.63 30.59
CA PRO A 79 3.97 1.04 29.26
C PRO A 79 3.51 -0.41 29.12
N SER A 80 3.17 -1.10 30.21
CA SER A 80 2.47 -2.37 30.16
C SER A 80 1.82 -2.72 31.50
N TYR A 81 0.51 -2.89 31.49
CA TYR A 81 -0.21 -3.55 32.57
C TYR A 81 -0.45 -5.00 32.14
N PRO A 82 -0.18 -6.01 32.99
CA PRO A 82 -0.35 -7.41 32.58
C PRO A 82 -1.83 -7.74 32.40
N GLU A 83 -2.22 -8.06 31.17
CA GLU A 83 -3.57 -8.55 30.86
C GLU A 83 -3.60 -10.09 30.88
N TYR A 84 -4.47 -10.65 31.71
CA TYR A 84 -4.60 -12.09 31.89
C TYR A 84 -5.87 -12.62 31.24
N ASP A 85 -5.87 -12.62 29.92
CA ASP A 85 -6.90 -13.26 29.14
C ASP A 85 -6.82 -14.78 29.19
N PHE A 86 -7.97 -15.42 29.06
CA PHE A 86 -8.05 -16.87 28.99
C PHE A 86 -9.10 -17.31 27.98
N PHE A 87 -8.71 -18.21 27.09
CA PHE A 87 -9.51 -18.69 25.99
C PHE A 87 -9.59 -20.21 25.99
N ARG A 88 -10.69 -20.74 25.47
CA ARG A 88 -10.87 -22.16 25.14
C ARG A 88 -11.04 -22.29 23.63
N VAL A 89 -10.21 -23.11 23.02
CA VAL A 89 -10.27 -23.48 21.61
C VAL A 89 -11.00 -24.82 21.50
N HIS A 90 -12.14 -24.84 20.82
CA HIS A 90 -12.94 -26.04 20.58
C HIS A 90 -12.64 -26.58 19.19
N PHE A 91 -12.50 -27.90 19.04
CA PHE A 91 -12.25 -28.55 17.75
C PHE A 91 -13.50 -29.20 17.17
N THR A 92 -13.54 -29.36 15.85
CA THR A 92 -14.70 -29.94 15.14
C THR A 92 -14.90 -31.43 15.42
N ASP A 93 -13.84 -32.16 15.74
CA ASP A 93 -13.87 -33.58 16.10
C ASP A 93 -14.08 -33.81 17.61
N GLY A 94 -14.28 -32.73 18.37
CA GLY A 94 -14.48 -32.75 19.81
C GLY A 94 -13.21 -32.46 20.61
N GLY A 95 -13.41 -32.26 21.92
CA GLY A 95 -12.34 -31.82 22.82
C GLY A 95 -12.02 -30.33 22.68
N SER A 96 -11.15 -29.86 23.57
CA SER A 96 -10.72 -28.48 23.61
C SER A 96 -9.35 -28.31 24.26
N VAL A 97 -8.72 -27.16 24.04
CA VAL A 97 -7.51 -26.74 24.73
C VAL A 97 -7.65 -25.29 25.19
N THR A 98 -7.02 -24.92 26.29
CA THR A 98 -7.08 -23.55 26.82
C THR A 98 -5.79 -22.79 26.56
N ARG A 99 -5.88 -21.50 26.21
CA ARG A 99 -4.72 -20.66 25.86
C ARG A 99 -4.91 -19.24 26.38
N ALA A 100 -3.81 -18.56 26.69
CA ALA A 100 -3.85 -17.20 27.24
C ALA A 100 -3.78 -16.10 26.17
N ALA A 101 -3.19 -16.39 25.01
CA ALA A 101 -3.04 -15.43 23.92
C ALA A 101 -2.99 -16.15 22.57
N PHE A 102 -3.25 -15.39 21.50
CA PHE A 102 -3.10 -15.85 20.13
C PHE A 102 -2.24 -14.88 19.34
N LEU A 103 -1.22 -15.42 18.68
CA LEU A 103 -0.57 -14.77 17.54
C LEU A 103 -1.16 -15.37 16.27
N THR A 104 -1.67 -14.52 15.38
CA THR A 104 -2.34 -14.94 14.14
C THR A 104 -1.50 -14.58 12.92
N SER A 105 -1.51 -15.47 11.92
CA SER A 105 -0.84 -15.28 10.64
C SER A 105 -1.86 -15.46 9.54
N PHE A 106 -2.81 -14.52 9.47
CA PHE A 106 -3.80 -14.47 8.40
C PHE A 106 -3.19 -13.83 7.16
N LYS A 107 -3.75 -14.18 5.99
CA LYS A 107 -3.40 -13.47 4.76
C LYS A 107 -3.77 -12.00 4.88
N HIS A 108 -2.92 -11.14 4.35
CA HIS A 108 -3.21 -9.73 4.18
C HIS A 108 -3.97 -9.52 2.88
N GLU A 109 -4.88 -8.56 2.87
CA GLU A 109 -5.61 -8.12 1.68
C GLU A 109 -5.57 -6.60 1.58
N GLN A 110 -5.97 -6.06 0.44
CA GLN A 110 -6.12 -4.62 0.30
C GLN A 110 -7.23 -4.11 1.22
N TYR A 111 -6.91 -3.09 2.00
CA TYR A 111 -7.88 -2.48 2.91
C TYR A 111 -9.06 -1.83 2.16
N SER A 112 -8.85 -1.36 0.93
CA SER A 112 -9.84 -0.64 0.14
C SER A 112 -9.68 -0.90 -1.36
N LYS A 113 -10.79 -0.78 -2.08
CA LYS A 113 -10.86 -0.86 -3.55
C LYS A 113 -10.75 0.50 -4.25
N VAL A 114 -10.62 1.60 -3.50
CA VAL A 114 -10.60 2.97 -4.06
C VAL A 114 -9.57 3.13 -5.18
N GLY A 115 -8.40 2.50 -5.07
CA GLY A 115 -7.39 2.56 -6.13
C GLY A 115 -7.83 1.84 -7.42
N GLU A 116 -8.39 0.64 -7.31
CA GLU A 116 -8.93 -0.12 -8.44
C GLU A 116 -10.10 0.64 -9.10
N GLU A 117 -11.03 1.14 -8.28
CA GLU A 117 -12.19 1.93 -8.72
C GLU A 117 -11.80 3.25 -9.40
N ALA A 118 -10.65 3.82 -9.02
CA ALA A 118 -10.07 4.99 -9.67
C ALA A 118 -9.33 4.68 -11.00
N GLY A 119 -9.29 3.40 -11.42
CA GLY A 119 -8.66 2.96 -12.67
C GLY A 119 -7.16 2.64 -12.56
N VAL A 120 -6.64 2.47 -11.34
CA VAL A 120 -5.25 2.05 -11.14
C VAL A 120 -5.10 0.58 -11.52
N VAL A 121 -4.11 0.28 -12.36
CA VAL A 121 -3.77 -1.09 -12.76
C VAL A 121 -3.21 -1.85 -11.56
N LEU A 122 -3.72 -3.06 -11.33
CA LEU A 122 -3.20 -3.95 -10.30
C LEU A 122 -2.09 -4.86 -10.84
N TYR A 123 -1.04 -5.04 -10.04
CA TYR A 123 -0.04 -6.08 -10.22
C TYR A 123 -0.25 -7.14 -9.12
N GLY A 124 -0.93 -8.23 -9.48
CA GLY A 124 -1.49 -9.16 -8.51
C GLY A 124 -2.61 -8.47 -7.73
N GLU A 125 -2.50 -8.44 -6.40
CA GLU A 125 -3.45 -7.76 -5.51
C GLU A 125 -3.00 -6.32 -5.16
N LYS A 126 -1.85 -5.86 -5.68
CA LYS A 126 -1.24 -4.59 -5.31
C LYS A 126 -1.43 -3.50 -6.36
N LEU A 127 -1.52 -2.24 -5.94
CA LEU A 127 -1.62 -1.09 -6.84
C LEU A 127 -0.28 -0.91 -7.58
N GLY A 128 -0.34 -0.95 -8.91
CA GLY A 128 0.82 -0.80 -9.78
C GLY A 128 1.41 0.59 -9.69
N VAL A 129 2.70 0.68 -9.40
CA VAL A 129 3.44 1.94 -9.25
C VAL A 129 4.78 1.90 -9.98
N ASP A 130 5.26 3.08 -10.38
CA ASP A 130 6.62 3.28 -10.89
C ASP A 130 7.53 3.82 -9.76
N PRO A 131 8.41 2.98 -9.17
CA PRO A 131 9.30 3.40 -8.09
C PRO A 131 10.36 4.41 -8.52
N THR A 132 10.66 4.51 -9.82
CA THR A 132 11.62 5.49 -10.35
C THR A 132 11.01 6.88 -10.50
N LYS A 133 9.68 6.99 -10.53
CA LYS A 133 8.92 8.24 -10.69
C LYS A 133 8.15 8.63 -9.43
N GLY A 134 8.66 8.25 -8.26
CA GLY A 134 8.05 8.62 -6.99
C GLY A 134 6.77 7.86 -6.66
N LEU A 135 6.65 6.60 -7.10
CA LEU A 135 5.50 5.73 -6.84
C LEU A 135 4.17 6.24 -7.42
N VAL A 136 4.26 6.95 -8.54
CA VAL A 136 3.10 7.32 -9.34
C VAL A 136 2.47 6.07 -9.97
N THR A 137 1.15 6.06 -10.06
CA THR A 137 0.40 4.99 -10.74
C THR A 137 0.26 5.28 -12.24
N ASN A 138 -0.48 4.44 -12.97
CA ASN A 138 -0.87 4.74 -14.35
C ASN A 138 -1.91 5.88 -14.47
N VAL A 139 -2.59 6.25 -13.37
CA VAL A 139 -3.58 7.32 -13.37
C VAL A 139 -2.88 8.62 -12.94
N PRO A 140 -2.86 9.66 -13.80
CA PRO A 140 -2.25 10.94 -13.45
C PRO A 140 -2.81 11.52 -12.15
N GLY A 141 -1.92 12.02 -11.28
CA GLY A 141 -2.29 12.56 -9.98
C GLY A 141 -2.52 11.52 -8.88
N ILE A 142 -2.54 10.22 -9.19
CA ILE A 142 -2.71 9.15 -8.20
C ILE A 142 -1.37 8.48 -7.91
N TYR A 143 -1.05 8.39 -6.63
CA TYR A 143 0.15 7.75 -6.08
C TYR A 143 -0.26 6.69 -5.07
N ALA A 144 0.49 5.58 -4.98
CA ALA A 144 0.23 4.52 -4.00
C ALA A 144 1.49 4.20 -3.19
N ILE A 145 1.36 4.22 -1.86
CA ILE A 145 2.49 4.19 -0.92
C ILE A 145 2.22 3.16 0.18
N GLY A 146 3.25 2.42 0.56
CA GLY A 146 3.21 1.45 1.64
C GLY A 146 2.66 0.11 1.17
N ASP A 147 2.08 -0.65 2.09
CA ASP A 147 1.68 -2.03 1.88
C ASP A 147 0.69 -2.23 0.72
N CYS A 148 0.00 -1.18 0.26
CA CYS A 148 -0.96 -1.27 -0.83
C CYS A 148 -0.35 -1.34 -2.23
N ASN A 149 0.93 -0.98 -2.39
CA ASN A 149 1.55 -0.83 -3.70
C ASN A 149 2.40 -2.04 -4.13
N SER A 150 2.80 -2.06 -5.41
CA SER A 150 3.54 -3.15 -6.03
C SER A 150 5.06 -3.14 -5.77
N ASP A 151 5.55 -2.26 -4.88
CA ASP A 151 6.96 -2.21 -4.45
C ASP A 151 7.29 -3.32 -3.43
N ASN A 152 6.27 -4.05 -2.97
CA ASN A 152 6.34 -5.26 -2.13
C ASN A 152 7.15 -5.13 -0.82
N SER A 153 7.37 -3.90 -0.35
CA SER A 153 8.05 -3.63 0.92
C SER A 153 7.03 -3.28 2.02
N THR A 154 6.70 -4.28 2.84
CA THR A 154 5.62 -4.20 3.84
C THR A 154 6.14 -3.91 5.25
N ASN A 155 6.79 -2.77 5.44
CA ASN A 155 7.23 -2.34 6.77
C ASN A 155 7.06 -0.83 6.98
N VAL A 156 6.81 -0.46 8.25
CA VAL A 156 6.53 0.93 8.65
C VAL A 156 7.65 1.91 8.25
N PRO A 157 8.95 1.62 8.50
CA PRO A 157 10.01 2.52 8.06
C PRO A 157 10.03 2.76 6.55
N HIS A 158 9.79 1.71 5.75
CA HIS A 158 9.73 1.83 4.30
C HIS A 158 8.55 2.70 3.87
N ALA A 159 7.35 2.48 4.43
CA ALA A 159 6.17 3.28 4.09
C ALA A 159 6.38 4.77 4.40
N LEU A 160 7.02 5.10 5.53
CA LEU A 160 7.37 6.47 5.90
C LEU A 160 8.39 7.08 4.94
N TYR A 161 9.46 6.34 4.64
CA TYR A 161 10.51 6.78 3.73
C TYR A 161 9.95 7.04 2.32
N SER A 162 9.21 6.07 1.77
CA SER A 162 8.68 6.16 0.43
C SER A 162 7.59 7.22 0.32
N GLY A 163 6.77 7.40 1.35
CA GLY A 163 5.80 8.50 1.43
C GLY A 163 6.45 9.88 1.37
N LYS A 164 7.51 10.10 2.17
CA LYS A 164 8.29 11.35 2.11
C LYS A 164 8.85 11.58 0.72
N ARG A 165 9.42 10.53 0.11
CA ARG A 165 9.99 10.61 -1.24
C ARG A 165 8.93 10.99 -2.26
N THR A 166 7.78 10.33 -2.25
CA THR A 166 6.65 10.62 -3.14
C THR A 166 6.15 12.06 -2.98
N ALA A 167 6.05 12.58 -1.76
CA ALA A 167 5.65 13.97 -1.52
C ALA A 167 6.61 14.98 -2.19
N VAL A 168 7.93 14.73 -2.12
CA VAL A 168 8.92 15.57 -2.83
C VAL A 168 8.73 15.52 -4.34
N PHE A 169 8.48 14.34 -4.91
CA PHE A 169 8.18 14.21 -6.34
C PHE A 169 6.91 14.96 -6.72
N LEU A 170 5.84 14.82 -5.95
CA LEU A 170 4.56 15.49 -6.18
C LEU A 170 4.73 17.01 -6.21
N HIS A 171 5.44 17.60 -5.24
CA HIS A 171 5.69 19.03 -5.22
C HIS A 171 6.36 19.52 -6.51
N VAL A 172 7.39 18.81 -7.00
CA VAL A 172 8.07 19.18 -8.25
C VAL A 172 7.14 19.02 -9.46
N GLN A 173 6.28 18.00 -9.48
CA GLN A 173 5.35 17.81 -10.59
C GLN A 173 4.26 18.89 -10.64
N LEU A 174 3.70 19.29 -9.48
CA LEU A 174 2.74 20.38 -9.41
C LEU A 174 3.34 21.70 -9.92
N GLU A 175 4.57 22.04 -9.53
CA GLU A 175 5.23 23.25 -10.03
C GLU A 175 5.51 23.18 -11.54
N ARG A 176 5.81 22.00 -12.09
CA ARG A 176 5.94 21.81 -13.54
C ARG A 176 4.61 22.00 -14.26
N GLU A 177 3.51 21.51 -13.70
CA GLU A 177 2.16 21.69 -14.25
C GLU A 177 1.76 23.17 -14.23
N THR A 178 2.01 23.88 -13.12
CA THR A 178 1.80 25.34 -13.02
C THR A 178 2.61 26.09 -14.06
N ALA A 179 3.93 25.84 -14.14
CA ALA A 179 4.80 26.51 -15.09
C ALA A 179 4.37 26.27 -16.56
N ASN A 180 3.97 25.03 -16.89
CA ASN A 180 3.47 24.71 -18.22
C ASN A 180 2.16 25.46 -18.55
N ALA A 181 1.26 25.61 -17.57
CA ALA A 181 0.01 26.36 -17.74
C ALA A 181 0.29 27.87 -17.96
N GLU A 182 1.22 28.45 -17.20
CA GLU A 182 1.63 29.85 -17.37
C GLU A 182 2.27 30.11 -18.75
N LEU A 183 3.18 29.23 -19.18
CA LEU A 183 3.81 29.32 -20.50
C LEU A 183 2.80 29.15 -21.64
N ALA A 184 1.84 28.24 -21.49
CA ALA A 184 0.75 28.09 -22.46
C ALA A 184 -0.11 29.37 -22.57
N GLY A 185 -0.39 30.02 -21.45
CA GLY A 185 -1.09 31.31 -21.41
C GLY A 185 -0.30 32.44 -22.07
N LEU A 186 1.02 32.46 -21.90
CA LEU A 186 1.92 33.41 -22.57
C LEU A 186 1.92 33.21 -24.09
N ASN A 187 1.98 31.97 -24.57
CA ASN A 187 1.90 31.67 -26.00
C ASN A 187 0.54 32.09 -26.59
N GLN A 188 -0.58 31.91 -25.87
CA GLN A 188 -1.89 32.40 -26.32
C GLN A 188 -1.95 33.94 -26.43
N THR A 189 -1.33 34.66 -25.48
CA THR A 189 -1.26 36.13 -25.52
C THR A 189 -0.28 36.65 -26.57
N LEU A 190 0.82 35.93 -26.84
CA LEU A 190 1.75 36.24 -27.92
C LEU A 190 1.14 35.95 -29.29
N HIS A 191 0.44 34.82 -29.49
CA HIS A 191 -0.23 34.51 -30.76
C HIS A 191 -1.33 35.51 -31.11
N THR A 192 -2.08 36.01 -30.13
CA THR A 192 -3.11 37.04 -30.36
C THR A 192 -2.52 38.41 -30.72
N ARG A 193 -1.39 38.80 -30.10
CA ARG A 193 -0.66 40.03 -30.47
C ARG A 193 0.06 39.89 -31.82
N SER A 194 0.74 38.78 -32.06
CA SER A 194 1.47 38.47 -33.30
C SER A 194 0.52 38.47 -34.50
N LEU A 195 -0.65 37.84 -34.39
CA LEU A 195 -1.63 37.86 -35.48
C LEU A 195 -2.18 39.25 -35.76
N HIS A 196 -2.43 40.06 -34.73
CA HIS A 196 -2.90 41.43 -34.94
C HIS A 196 -1.83 42.32 -35.58
N GLU A 197 -0.57 42.20 -35.15
CA GLU A 197 0.57 42.91 -35.72
C GLU A 197 0.91 42.43 -37.14
N GLU A 198 0.85 41.12 -37.40
CA GLU A 198 1.05 40.53 -38.72
C GLU A 198 -0.06 40.93 -39.70
N VAL A 199 -1.33 40.89 -39.29
CA VAL A 199 -2.46 41.31 -40.13
C VAL A 199 -2.38 42.81 -40.42
N ARG A 200 -1.97 43.63 -39.44
CA ARG A 200 -1.74 45.06 -39.66
C ARG A 200 -0.56 45.32 -40.60
N SER A 201 0.54 44.59 -40.44
CA SER A 201 1.70 44.69 -41.32
C SER A 201 1.37 44.21 -42.74
N LEU A 202 0.53 43.18 -42.89
CA LEU A 202 0.06 42.70 -44.17
C LEU A 202 -0.90 43.71 -44.81
N TRP A 203 -1.79 44.31 -44.01
CA TRP A 203 -2.65 45.40 -44.45
C TRP A 203 -1.83 46.58 -44.96
N ASP A 204 -0.84 47.06 -44.22
CA ASP A 204 0.03 48.16 -44.66
C ASP A 204 0.84 47.82 -45.92
N HIS A 205 1.09 46.54 -46.19
CA HIS A 205 1.76 46.09 -47.41
C HIS A 205 0.82 45.97 -48.61
N MET A 206 -0.41 45.50 -48.40
CA MET A 206 -1.41 45.29 -49.45
C MET A 206 -2.20 46.57 -49.78
N ASN A 207 -2.39 47.41 -48.77
CA ASN A 207 -3.04 48.71 -48.87
C ASN A 207 -1.99 49.69 -49.41
N GLY A 208 -2.06 49.97 -50.70
CA GLY A 208 -1.12 50.87 -51.38
C GLY A 208 -1.11 52.29 -50.79
N GLY A 209 -0.31 53.18 -51.36
CA GLY A 209 -0.33 54.60 -50.96
C GLY A 209 -1.70 55.24 -51.22
N LYS A 210 -2.01 56.39 -50.59
CA LYS A 210 -3.30 57.09 -50.76
C LYS A 210 -3.68 57.42 -52.22
N ASP A 211 -2.69 57.42 -53.11
CA ASP A 211 -2.83 57.70 -54.53
C ASP A 211 -2.81 56.43 -55.41
N ASP A 212 -2.80 55.25 -54.78
CA ASP A 212 -2.81 53.94 -55.43
C ASP A 212 -4.25 53.43 -55.60
N LEU A 213 -4.52 52.75 -56.72
CA LEU A 213 -5.84 52.17 -57.05
C LEU A 213 -6.30 51.13 -56.01
N LEU A 214 -5.38 50.58 -55.23
CA LEU A 214 -5.62 49.56 -54.21
C LEU A 214 -5.80 50.13 -52.79
N TYR A 215 -5.82 51.45 -52.61
CA TYR A 215 -5.99 52.05 -51.28
C TYR A 215 -7.41 51.86 -50.74
N ALA A 216 -7.54 51.09 -49.68
CA ALA A 216 -8.78 50.71 -49.01
C ALA A 216 -9.04 51.44 -47.67
N GLY A 217 -8.17 52.38 -47.27
CA GLY A 217 -8.34 53.17 -46.03
C GLY A 217 -7.53 52.67 -44.82
N PRO A 218 -7.60 53.35 -43.66
CA PRO A 218 -6.88 52.93 -42.46
C PRO A 218 -7.40 51.59 -41.94
N PHE A 219 -6.54 50.82 -41.29
CA PHE A 219 -6.92 49.58 -40.62
C PHE A 219 -7.80 49.90 -39.41
N GLU A 220 -9.12 49.95 -39.61
CA GLU A 220 -10.12 50.03 -38.54
C GLU A 220 -10.80 48.66 -38.36
N GLN A 221 -11.01 48.29 -37.09
CA GLN A 221 -11.37 46.96 -36.60
C GLN A 221 -12.59 46.33 -37.26
#